data_AF-A0A9D4CPX5-F1
#
_entry.id   AF-A0A9D4CPX5-F1
#
_cell.length_a   1.000
_cell.length_b   1.000
_cell.length_c   1.000
_cell.angle_alpha   90.00
_cell.angle_beta   90.00
_cell.angle_gamma   90.00
#
_symmetry.space_group_name_H-M   'P 1'
#
loop_
_entity.id
_entity.type
_entity.pdbx_description
1 polymer ?
#
loop_
_entity_poly.entity_id
_entity_poly.type
_entity_poly.pdbx_seq_one_letter_code
_entity_poly.pdbx_strand_id
1 'polypeptide(L)'
;MQTAFQCYLREQLNTKLSDESSRLLFRYEWARLRSFETFTASDVSAIRLAQHGFFYSGNGTSVQCYSCGFTFEDWHSSKHVWAIHTTLRPDCPFVRGDKDADNVPIHGDGTGGTTRDIEAEQKPVTPATTEKEVGCSSLAIYSPEKEKQAVDENKRLKDLLTCKICVDNDACVVFLPCGHMVSCDKCAHALRKCPICRVRIAGQVKSLMK
;
A
#
# COMPACT_ATOMS: atom_id res chain seq x y z
N MET A 1 -12.83 -26.96 0.26
CA MET A 1 -14.00 -26.03 0.33
C MET A 1 -13.47 -24.61 0.35
N GLN A 2 -13.52 -23.90 -0.78
CA GLN A 2 -13.25 -22.46 -0.84
C GLN A 2 -14.33 -21.75 -0.03
N THR A 3 -13.94 -20.90 0.92
CA THR A 3 -14.91 -20.19 1.74
C THR A 3 -15.53 -19.06 0.92
N ALA A 4 -16.80 -18.73 1.18
CA ALA A 4 -17.51 -17.61 0.54
C ALA A 4 -16.73 -16.28 0.63
N PHE A 5 -15.84 -16.14 1.62
CA PHE A 5 -14.95 -15.01 1.79
C PHE A 5 -13.76 -14.97 0.79
N GLN A 6 -13.26 -16.12 0.33
CA GLN A 6 -12.24 -16.18 -0.72
C GLN A 6 -12.83 -15.87 -2.11
N CYS A 7 -14.07 -16.31 -2.38
CA CYS A 7 -14.81 -15.82 -3.55
C CYS A 7 -15.12 -14.33 -3.42
N TYR A 8 -15.55 -13.86 -2.24
CA TYR A 8 -15.75 -12.43 -1.95
C TYR A 8 -14.48 -11.63 -2.24
N LEU A 9 -13.33 -11.93 -1.64
CA LEU A 9 -12.10 -11.15 -1.90
C LEU A 9 -11.68 -11.17 -3.39
N ARG A 10 -11.86 -12.31 -4.09
CA ARG A 10 -11.53 -12.41 -5.53
C ARG A 10 -12.55 -11.70 -6.42
N GLU A 11 -13.83 -11.75 -6.10
CA GLU A 11 -14.90 -11.05 -6.82
C GLU A 11 -14.86 -9.55 -6.52
N GLN A 12 -14.61 -9.15 -5.28
CA GLN A 12 -14.49 -7.75 -4.87
C GLN A 12 -13.22 -7.07 -5.44
N LEU A 13 -12.11 -7.80 -5.61
CA LEU A 13 -10.91 -7.26 -6.29
C LEU A 13 -11.08 -7.18 -7.82
N ASN A 14 -12.08 -7.83 -8.41
CA ASN A 14 -12.35 -7.86 -9.86
C ASN A 14 -13.73 -7.26 -10.27
N THR A 15 -14.51 -6.72 -9.33
CA THR A 15 -15.80 -6.05 -9.60
C THR A 15 -15.77 -4.65 -9.02
N LYS A 16 -16.55 -3.74 -9.61
CA LYS A 16 -16.65 -2.36 -9.14
C LYS A 16 -17.29 -2.35 -7.75
N LEU A 17 -16.47 -2.27 -6.71
CA LEU A 17 -16.90 -2.16 -5.32
C LEU A 17 -17.71 -0.88 -5.10
N SER A 18 -18.67 -0.91 -4.18
CA SER A 18 -19.25 0.33 -3.64
C SER A 18 -18.21 1.09 -2.82
N ASP A 19 -18.39 2.40 -2.64
CA ASP A 19 -17.45 3.24 -1.89
C ASP A 19 -17.24 2.72 -0.45
N GLU A 20 -18.31 2.25 0.21
CA GLU A 20 -18.24 1.64 1.54
C GLU A 20 -17.48 0.30 1.57
N SER A 21 -17.73 -0.58 0.59
CA SER A 21 -17.02 -1.86 0.50
C SER A 21 -15.53 -1.65 0.21
N SER A 22 -15.20 -0.69 -0.65
CA SER A 22 -13.82 -0.26 -0.91
C SER A 22 -13.16 0.26 0.36
N ARG A 23 -13.82 1.15 1.09
CA ARG A 23 -13.31 1.69 2.36
C ARG A 23 -13.05 0.58 3.39
N LEU A 24 -13.94 -0.41 3.50
CA LEU A 24 -13.80 -1.55 4.42
C LEU A 24 -12.69 -2.53 4.04
N LEU A 25 -12.47 -2.79 2.76
CA LEU A 25 -11.40 -3.67 2.30
C LEU A 25 -10.05 -2.98 2.35
N PHE A 26 -9.98 -1.74 1.88
CA PHE A 26 -8.73 -1.00 1.74
C PHE A 26 -8.29 -0.26 3.00
N ARG A 27 -9.01 -0.40 4.12
CA ARG A 27 -8.46 -0.09 5.46
C ARG A 27 -7.20 -0.91 5.77
N TYR A 28 -7.09 -2.11 5.17
CA TYR A 28 -5.93 -2.98 5.31
C TYR A 28 -4.86 -2.63 4.28
N GLU A 29 -3.67 -2.25 4.74
CA GLU A 29 -2.56 -1.86 3.87
C GLU A 29 -2.11 -3.01 2.95
N TRP A 30 -2.15 -4.27 3.42
CA TRP A 30 -1.85 -5.42 2.56
C TRP A 30 -2.84 -5.53 1.38
N ALA A 31 -4.10 -5.16 1.58
CA ALA A 31 -5.11 -5.16 0.52
C ALA A 31 -4.85 -4.02 -0.47
N ARG A 32 -4.45 -2.84 0.03
CA ARG A 32 -4.02 -1.73 -0.82
C ARG A 32 -2.82 -2.11 -1.68
N LEU A 33 -1.77 -2.66 -1.07
CA LEU A 33 -0.57 -3.06 -1.81
C LEU A 33 -0.87 -4.09 -2.91
N ARG A 34 -1.74 -5.07 -2.61
CA ARG A 34 -2.18 -6.06 -3.60
C ARG A 34 -2.94 -5.49 -4.78
N SER A 35 -3.69 -4.40 -4.59
CA SER A 35 -4.45 -3.81 -5.71
C SER A 35 -3.53 -3.42 -6.88
N PHE A 36 -2.24 -3.18 -6.62
CA PHE A 36 -1.26 -2.81 -7.63
C PHE A 36 -0.68 -3.98 -8.43
N GLU A 37 -1.19 -5.20 -8.29
CA GLU A 37 -0.70 -6.40 -9.01
C GLU A 37 -0.70 -6.21 -10.54
N THR A 38 -1.71 -5.53 -11.08
CA THR A 38 -1.85 -5.22 -12.52
C THR A 38 -1.47 -3.79 -12.87
N PHE A 39 -0.86 -3.05 -11.94
CA PHE A 39 -0.50 -1.65 -12.15
C PHE A 39 0.74 -1.53 -13.03
N THR A 40 0.60 -0.83 -14.15
CA THR A 40 1.62 -0.78 -15.21
C THR A 40 2.50 0.48 -15.16
N ALA A 41 2.23 1.44 -14.26
CA ALA A 41 3.05 2.64 -14.15
C ALA A 41 4.38 2.33 -13.46
N SER A 42 5.49 2.48 -14.20
CA SER A 42 6.85 2.19 -13.73
C SER A 42 7.41 3.22 -12.73
N ASP A 43 6.83 4.43 -12.71
CA ASP A 43 7.47 5.59 -12.09
C ASP A 43 6.98 5.86 -10.65
N VAL A 44 6.08 5.02 -10.14
CA VAL A 44 5.42 5.20 -8.84
C VAL A 44 5.46 3.91 -8.03
N SER A 45 6.01 3.99 -6.82
CA SER A 45 6.07 2.86 -5.90
C SER A 45 4.67 2.52 -5.36
N ALA A 46 4.22 1.28 -5.61
CA ALA A 46 3.00 0.72 -5.04
C ALA A 46 3.06 0.64 -3.51
N ILE A 47 4.24 0.38 -2.92
CA ILE A 47 4.43 0.44 -1.46
C ILE A 47 4.05 1.82 -0.96
N ARG A 48 4.63 2.85 -1.56
CA ARG A 48 4.51 4.21 -1.07
C ARG A 48 3.08 4.72 -1.21
N LEU A 49 2.41 4.36 -2.30
CA LEU A 49 0.99 4.60 -2.48
C LEU A 49 0.16 3.90 -1.38
N ALA A 50 0.37 2.60 -1.16
CA ALA A 50 -0.34 1.84 -0.13
C ALA A 50 -0.09 2.38 1.29
N GLN A 51 1.16 2.73 1.62
CA GLN A 51 1.56 3.32 2.89
C GLN A 51 0.86 4.65 3.17
N HIS A 52 0.62 5.46 2.13
CA HIS A 52 -0.06 6.76 2.25
C HIS A 52 -1.57 6.69 1.98
N GLY A 53 -2.15 5.48 2.04
CA GLY A 53 -3.60 5.25 2.05
C GLY A 53 -4.23 5.04 0.68
N PHE A 54 -3.43 4.91 -0.39
CA PHE A 54 -3.93 4.74 -1.76
C PHE A 54 -3.98 3.28 -2.21
N PHE A 55 -4.99 2.93 -3.00
CA PHE A 55 -5.11 1.66 -3.72
C PHE A 55 -5.33 1.93 -5.22
N TYR A 56 -4.96 0.99 -6.07
CA TYR A 56 -5.21 1.06 -7.51
C TYR A 56 -6.69 0.82 -7.82
N SER A 57 -7.29 1.73 -8.57
CA SER A 57 -8.72 1.67 -8.91
C SER A 57 -9.07 0.63 -10.00
N GLY A 58 -8.06 0.03 -10.64
CA GLY A 58 -8.25 -0.99 -11.69
C GLY A 58 -8.28 -0.46 -13.12
N ASN A 59 -8.18 0.86 -13.33
CA ASN A 59 -8.13 1.47 -14.66
C ASN A 59 -6.99 2.50 -14.78
N GLY A 60 -6.26 2.46 -15.90
CA GLY A 60 -5.18 3.39 -16.21
C GLY A 60 -4.09 3.42 -15.14
N THR A 61 -3.75 4.62 -14.67
CA THR A 61 -2.80 4.84 -13.56
C THR A 61 -3.48 5.45 -12.33
N SER A 62 -4.81 5.40 -12.28
CA SER A 62 -5.61 6.09 -11.29
C SER A 62 -5.65 5.35 -9.95
N VAL A 63 -5.32 6.06 -8.88
CA VAL A 63 -5.32 5.53 -7.51
C VAL A 63 -6.30 6.30 -6.65
N GLN A 64 -6.84 5.65 -5.62
CA GLN A 64 -7.86 6.21 -4.74
C GLN A 64 -7.50 6.02 -3.27
N CYS A 65 -7.72 7.06 -2.46
CA CYS A 65 -7.57 6.95 -1.01
C CYS A 65 -8.76 6.17 -0.42
N TYR A 66 -8.49 5.14 0.38
CA TYR A 66 -9.55 4.36 1.02
C TYR A 66 -10.39 5.16 2.02
N SER A 67 -9.81 6.20 2.63
CA SER A 67 -10.42 6.95 3.72
C SER A 67 -11.27 8.12 3.23
N CYS A 68 -10.72 8.99 2.38
CA CYS A 68 -11.42 10.16 1.87
C CYS A 68 -11.96 10.02 0.44
N GLY A 69 -11.69 8.90 -0.23
CA GLY A 69 -12.13 8.67 -1.61
C GLY A 69 -11.41 9.51 -2.67
N PHE A 70 -10.39 10.29 -2.29
CA PHE A 70 -9.65 11.13 -3.24
C PHE A 70 -8.94 10.30 -4.30
N THR A 71 -9.18 10.65 -5.56
CA THR A 71 -8.61 9.99 -6.73
C THR A 71 -7.57 10.87 -7.42
N PHE A 72 -6.48 10.28 -7.89
CA PHE A 72 -5.41 10.98 -8.61
C PHE A 72 -4.75 10.06 -9.66
N GLU A 73 -4.41 10.62 -10.82
CA GLU A 73 -3.92 9.87 -11.99
C GLU A 73 -2.57 10.41 -12.52
N ASP A 74 -2.30 11.71 -12.38
CA ASP A 74 -1.13 12.42 -12.94
C ASP A 74 0.15 12.27 -12.09
N TRP A 75 0.53 11.02 -11.81
CA TRP A 75 1.70 10.73 -10.98
C TRP A 75 3.00 10.83 -11.76
N HIS A 76 3.80 11.85 -11.44
CA HIS A 76 5.13 12.04 -12.01
C HIS A 76 6.26 11.60 -11.03
N SER A 77 5.94 11.37 -9.75
CA SER A 77 6.88 10.89 -8.73
C SER A 77 6.17 10.44 -7.45
N SER A 78 6.52 9.26 -6.93
CA SER A 78 6.04 8.75 -5.62
C SER A 78 6.56 9.55 -4.41
N LYS A 79 7.56 10.43 -4.58
CA LYS A 79 8.13 11.24 -3.50
C LYS A 79 7.18 12.29 -2.94
N HIS A 80 6.09 12.60 -3.65
CA HIS A 80 5.14 13.64 -3.25
C HIS A 80 3.77 13.08 -2.84
N VAL A 81 3.61 11.76 -2.69
CA VAL A 81 2.29 11.15 -2.37
C VAL A 81 1.72 11.73 -1.07
N TRP A 82 2.54 11.81 -0.02
CA TRP A 82 2.12 12.42 1.24
C TRP A 82 1.77 13.91 1.06
N ALA A 83 2.66 14.69 0.46
CA ALA A 83 2.47 16.13 0.24
C ALA A 83 1.22 16.44 -0.59
N ILE A 84 0.94 15.67 -1.63
CA ILE A 84 -0.27 15.78 -2.45
C ILE A 84 -1.51 15.49 -1.59
N HIS A 85 -1.49 14.39 -0.83
CA HIS A 85 -2.61 13.99 0.01
C HIS A 85 -2.91 15.03 1.11
N THR A 86 -1.88 15.51 1.80
CA THR A 86 -2.02 16.49 2.89
C THR A 86 -2.44 17.86 2.38
N THR A 87 -1.92 18.29 1.23
CA THR A 87 -2.20 19.61 0.66
C THR A 87 -3.60 19.66 0.06
N LEU A 88 -3.99 18.62 -0.69
CA LEU A 88 -5.27 18.62 -1.41
C LEU A 88 -6.43 18.09 -0.58
N ARG A 89 -6.17 17.30 0.46
CA ARG A 89 -7.18 16.72 1.36
C ARG A 89 -6.73 16.78 2.83
N PRO A 90 -6.51 17.98 3.39
CA PRO A 90 -6.10 18.15 4.78
C PRO A 90 -7.12 17.56 5.78
N ASP A 91 -8.40 17.50 5.41
CA ASP A 91 -9.47 16.97 6.25
C ASP A 91 -9.66 15.45 6.17
N CYS A 92 -8.83 14.74 5.39
CA CYS A 92 -8.91 13.29 5.29
C CYS A 92 -8.64 12.64 6.67
N PRO A 93 -9.52 11.74 7.17
CA PRO A 93 -9.32 11.10 8.48
C PRO A 93 -7.97 10.36 8.58
N PHE A 94 -7.53 9.74 7.48
CA PHE A 94 -6.22 9.11 7.40
C PHE A 94 -5.07 10.12 7.53
N VAL A 95 -5.13 11.26 6.82
CA VAL A 95 -4.11 12.32 6.87
C VAL A 95 -4.01 12.92 8.27
N ARG A 96 -5.15 13.14 8.92
CA ARG A 96 -5.23 13.68 10.27
C ARG A 96 -4.73 12.69 11.34
N GLY A 97 -4.61 11.41 11.01
CA GLY A 97 -4.29 10.36 11.98
C GLY A 97 -5.44 10.12 12.97
N ASP A 98 -6.67 10.41 12.57
CA ASP A 98 -7.85 10.22 13.42
C ASP A 98 -8.09 8.72 13.67
N LYS A 99 -8.65 8.39 14.84
CA LYS A 99 -9.05 7.00 15.16
C LYS A 99 -10.07 6.44 14.16
N ASP A 100 -10.88 7.31 13.56
CA ASP A 100 -11.91 6.96 12.58
C ASP A 100 -11.35 6.59 11.20
N ALA A 101 -10.04 6.76 10.99
CA ALA A 101 -9.37 6.30 9.78
C ALA A 101 -9.34 4.77 9.70
N ASP A 102 -9.39 4.07 10.83
CA ASP A 102 -9.49 2.61 10.88
C ASP A 102 -8.35 1.86 10.15
N ASN A 103 -7.22 2.55 9.90
CA ASN A 103 -6.07 2.03 9.14
C ASN A 103 -5.44 0.82 9.84
N VAL A 104 -5.21 -0.24 9.09
CA VAL A 104 -4.54 -1.46 9.56
C VAL A 104 -3.24 -1.63 8.77
N PRO A 105 -2.08 -1.27 9.34
CA PRO A 105 -0.80 -1.34 8.64
C PRO A 105 -0.30 -2.78 8.49
N ILE A 106 0.61 -3.02 7.54
CA ILE A 106 1.31 -4.31 7.38
C ILE A 106 2.26 -4.55 8.57
N HIS A 107 2.82 -3.51 9.17
CA HIS A 107 3.77 -3.59 10.29
C HIS A 107 3.29 -2.82 11.53
N GLY A 108 3.66 -3.32 12.71
CA GLY A 108 3.00 -3.03 14.00
C GLY A 108 3.26 -1.70 14.66
N ASP A 109 3.90 -0.74 13.99
CA ASP A 109 3.83 0.64 14.45
C ASP A 109 2.60 1.27 13.81
N GLY A 110 1.54 1.44 14.61
CA GLY A 110 0.33 2.21 14.28
C GLY A 110 0.60 3.70 14.04
N THR A 111 1.76 4.04 13.50
CA THR A 111 2.14 5.35 13.00
C THR A 111 2.01 5.28 11.48
N GLY A 112 0.90 5.79 10.95
CA GLY A 112 0.90 6.22 9.57
C GLY A 112 2.03 7.23 9.42
N GLY A 113 3.11 6.86 8.72
CA GLY A 113 4.32 7.67 8.52
C GLY A 113 5.00 8.08 9.83
N THR A 114 5.98 7.31 10.31
CA THR A 114 6.89 7.89 11.31
C THR A 114 7.61 9.10 10.71
N THR A 115 7.76 10.12 11.55
CA THR A 115 8.58 11.32 11.36
C THR A 115 10.03 11.05 10.93
N ARG A 116 10.50 9.80 11.00
CA ARG A 116 11.86 9.42 10.59
C ARG A 116 12.05 9.44 9.07
N ASP A 117 10.98 9.26 8.28
CA ASP A 117 11.02 9.47 6.83
C ASP A 117 10.74 10.95 6.45
N ILE A 118 10.18 11.75 7.38
CA ILE A 118 9.79 13.15 7.16
C ILE A 118 11.02 14.08 7.14
N GLU A 119 12.06 13.82 7.93
CA GLU A 119 13.27 14.68 7.95
C GLU A 119 14.08 14.60 6.65
N ALA A 120 13.96 13.52 5.87
CA ALA A 120 14.67 13.38 4.60
C ALA A 120 14.00 14.15 3.43
N GLU A 121 12.76 14.61 3.59
CA GLU A 121 11.96 15.21 2.50
C GLU A 121 11.68 16.72 2.65
N GLN A 122 12.20 17.39 3.70
CA GLN A 122 12.07 18.83 3.91
C GLN A 122 13.25 19.66 3.36
N LYS A 123 13.79 19.35 2.18
CA LYS A 123 14.64 20.36 1.50
C LYS A 123 13.72 21.37 0.79
N PRO A 124 13.83 22.69 1.06
CA PRO A 124 12.92 23.68 0.48
C PRO A 124 12.99 23.65 -1.04
N VAL A 125 11.86 23.43 -1.72
CA VAL A 125 11.72 23.75 -3.14
C VAL A 125 11.54 25.25 -3.22
N THR A 126 12.61 25.97 -3.52
CA THR A 126 12.53 27.39 -3.89
C THR A 126 11.85 27.53 -5.26
N PRO A 127 10.95 28.51 -5.45
CA PRO A 127 10.36 28.75 -6.75
C PRO A 127 11.37 29.49 -7.64
N ALA A 128 11.92 28.80 -8.62
CA ALA A 128 12.64 29.44 -9.72
C ALA A 128 12.01 28.98 -11.04
N THR A 129 11.22 29.89 -11.59
CA THR A 129 10.76 29.93 -12.97
C THR A 129 11.90 29.64 -13.95
N THR A 130 11.66 28.81 -14.95
CA THR A 130 11.76 29.16 -16.37
C THR A 130 11.37 27.95 -17.21
N GLU A 131 10.47 28.20 -18.15
CA GLU A 131 10.04 27.29 -19.19
C GLU A 131 11.24 26.88 -20.05
N LYS A 132 11.36 25.58 -20.34
CA LYS A 132 12.04 25.14 -21.55
C LYS A 132 11.39 23.88 -22.07
N GLU A 133 10.69 24.06 -23.18
CA GLU A 133 10.17 23.00 -24.04
C GLU A 133 11.29 22.01 -24.38
N VAL A 134 11.01 20.71 -24.28
CA VAL A 134 11.82 19.69 -24.93
C VAL A 134 10.89 18.70 -25.61
N GLY A 135 10.93 18.73 -26.94
CA GLY A 135 10.15 17.90 -27.83
C GLY A 135 10.55 16.43 -27.85
N CYS A 136 9.64 15.64 -28.40
CA CYS A 136 9.71 14.19 -28.56
C CYS A 136 10.84 13.76 -29.52
N SER A 137 11.77 12.94 -29.03
CA SER A 137 12.42 11.91 -29.85
C SER A 137 12.86 10.72 -28.98
N SER A 138 12.35 9.56 -29.34
CA SER A 138 12.58 8.24 -28.76
C SER A 138 14.06 7.85 -28.71
N LEU A 139 14.60 7.67 -27.49
CA LEU A 139 15.71 6.77 -27.12
C LEU A 139 15.68 6.62 -25.59
N ALA A 140 15.45 5.41 -25.10
CA ALA A 140 15.20 5.11 -23.69
C ALA A 140 16.39 5.52 -22.79
N ILE A 141 16.11 6.37 -21.79
CA ILE A 141 17.08 6.82 -20.79
C ILE A 141 17.29 5.67 -19.79
N TYR A 142 18.22 4.77 -20.09
CA TYR A 142 18.79 3.86 -19.09
C TYR A 142 19.71 4.66 -18.18
N SER A 143 19.36 4.75 -16.90
CA SER A 143 20.17 5.38 -15.84
C SER A 143 20.42 4.34 -14.75
N PRO A 144 21.70 4.06 -14.40
CA PRO A 144 22.05 3.13 -13.32
C PRO A 144 21.42 3.49 -11.97
N GLU A 145 21.14 4.78 -11.74
CA GLU A 145 20.50 5.29 -10.53
C GLU A 145 19.03 4.86 -10.44
N LYS A 146 18.30 4.89 -11.57
CA LYS A 146 16.91 4.42 -11.64
C LYS A 146 16.82 2.91 -11.44
N GLU A 147 17.76 2.15 -11.98
CA GLU A 147 17.81 0.69 -11.81
C GLU A 147 18.06 0.31 -10.35
N LYS A 148 19.05 0.93 -9.70
CA LYS A 148 19.31 0.70 -8.26
C LYS A 148 18.09 1.02 -7.40
N GLN A 149 17.40 2.13 -7.69
CA GLN A 149 16.19 2.51 -6.98
C GLN A 149 15.07 1.46 -7.15
N ALA A 150 14.88 0.93 -8.36
CA ALA A 150 13.91 -0.13 -8.62
C ALA A 150 14.28 -1.45 -7.91
N VAL A 151 15.56 -1.80 -7.82
CA VAL A 151 16.04 -2.99 -7.10
C VAL A 151 15.81 -2.85 -5.59
N ASP A 152 16.17 -1.70 -5.01
CA ASP A 152 15.97 -1.41 -3.59
C ASP A 152 14.48 -1.44 -3.21
N GLU A 153 13.62 -0.91 -4.08
CA GLU A 153 12.16 -0.94 -3.90
C GLU A 153 11.59 -2.36 -4.00
N ASN A 154 12.02 -3.15 -4.99
CA ASN A 154 11.63 -4.55 -5.12
C ASN A 154 12.05 -5.40 -3.91
N LYS A 155 13.22 -5.09 -3.33
CA LYS A 155 13.66 -5.73 -2.10
C LYS A 155 12.73 -5.36 -0.93
N ARG A 156 12.40 -4.08 -0.76
CA ARG A 156 11.44 -3.63 0.26
C ARG A 156 10.05 -4.26 0.09
N LEU A 157 9.58 -4.39 -1.15
CA LEU A 157 8.30 -5.03 -1.49
C LEU A 157 8.27 -6.47 -0.97
N LYS A 158 9.33 -7.23 -1.27
CA LYS A 158 9.50 -8.60 -0.80
C LYS A 158 9.58 -8.65 0.73
N ASP A 159 10.37 -7.77 1.34
CA ASP A 159 10.53 -7.73 2.80
C ASP A 159 9.20 -7.44 3.51
N LEU A 160 8.37 -6.53 3.00
CA LEU A 160 7.04 -6.21 3.56
C LEU A 160 6.11 -7.43 3.57
N LEU A 161 6.13 -8.19 2.48
CA LEU A 161 5.27 -9.37 2.29
C LEU A 161 5.90 -10.68 2.79
N THR A 162 7.09 -10.63 3.38
CA THR A 162 7.75 -11.81 3.97
C THR A 162 7.21 -12.10 5.37
N CYS A 163 7.01 -13.39 5.69
CA CYS A 163 6.63 -13.88 7.01
C CYS A 163 7.57 -13.35 8.09
N LYS A 164 7.04 -12.65 9.08
CA LYS A 164 7.85 -12.10 10.18
C LYS A 164 8.23 -13.10 11.26
N ILE A 165 7.85 -14.37 11.07
CA ILE A 165 8.16 -15.46 12.01
C ILE A 165 9.37 -16.25 11.54
N CYS A 166 9.37 -16.72 10.29
CA CYS A 166 10.50 -17.47 9.73
C CYS A 166 11.41 -16.62 8.85
N VAL A 167 10.94 -15.48 8.32
CA VAL A 167 11.69 -14.64 7.38
C VAL A 167 12.05 -15.37 6.06
N ASP A 168 11.48 -16.56 5.82
CA ASP A 168 11.83 -17.42 4.69
C ASP A 168 10.72 -17.54 3.63
N ASN A 169 9.47 -17.39 4.04
CA ASN A 169 8.30 -17.64 3.17
C ASN A 169 7.40 -16.40 3.18
N ASP A 170 6.59 -16.23 2.14
CA ASP A 170 5.65 -15.12 2.07
C ASP A 170 4.57 -15.18 3.17
N ALA A 171 4.29 -14.03 3.75
CA ALA A 171 3.14 -13.82 4.61
C ALA A 171 1.86 -13.94 3.77
N CYS A 172 1.06 -14.95 4.10
CA CYS A 172 -0.13 -15.28 3.34
C CYS A 172 -1.32 -15.63 4.23
N VAL A 173 -1.21 -15.52 5.55
CA VAL A 173 -2.32 -15.82 6.48
C VAL A 173 -2.82 -14.56 7.15
N VAL A 174 -4.13 -14.31 7.00
CA VAL A 174 -4.88 -13.27 7.70
C VAL A 174 -5.41 -13.83 9.02
N PHE A 175 -5.17 -13.12 10.12
CA PHE A 175 -5.70 -13.49 11.43
C PHE A 175 -7.02 -12.82 11.76
N LEU A 176 -8.02 -13.60 12.18
CA LEU A 176 -9.33 -13.07 12.57
C LEU A 176 -9.44 -12.92 14.10
N PRO A 177 -10.09 -11.85 14.60
CA PRO A 177 -10.78 -10.80 13.84
C PRO A 177 -9.90 -9.62 13.42
N CYS A 178 -8.61 -9.58 13.77
CA CYS A 178 -7.80 -8.36 13.64
C CYS A 178 -7.33 -8.02 12.20
N GLY A 179 -7.46 -8.94 11.26
CA GLY A 179 -7.14 -8.76 9.84
C GLY A 179 -5.64 -8.62 9.50
N HIS A 180 -4.73 -8.76 10.47
CA HIS A 180 -3.29 -8.66 10.21
C HIS A 180 -2.78 -9.87 9.44
N MET A 181 -1.99 -9.61 8.40
CA MET A 181 -1.29 -10.61 7.60
C MET A 181 0.21 -10.51 7.85
N VAL A 182 0.75 -11.41 8.67
CA VAL A 182 2.13 -11.30 9.19
C VAL A 182 2.92 -12.60 9.13
N SER A 183 2.26 -13.74 8.87
CA SER A 183 2.91 -15.05 8.85
C SER A 183 2.61 -15.84 7.59
N CYS A 184 3.53 -16.70 7.21
CA CYS A 184 3.26 -17.76 6.25
C CYS A 184 2.34 -18.82 6.87
N ASP A 185 1.81 -19.68 6.00
CA ASP A 185 0.92 -20.79 6.37
C ASP A 185 1.53 -21.70 7.43
N LYS A 186 2.81 -22.07 7.27
CA LYS A 186 3.52 -22.96 8.22
C LYS A 186 3.61 -22.35 9.62
N CYS A 187 4.02 -21.09 9.71
CA CYS A 187 4.19 -20.40 11.00
C CYS A 187 2.86 -20.06 11.67
N ALA A 188 1.78 -19.84 10.90
CA ALA A 188 0.48 -19.47 11.42
C ALA A 188 -0.10 -20.49 12.42
N HIS A 189 0.09 -21.79 12.15
CA HIS A 189 -0.51 -22.88 12.94
C HIS A 189 -0.11 -22.85 14.43
N ALA A 190 1.11 -22.40 14.73
CA ALA A 190 1.65 -22.31 16.08
C ALA A 190 1.14 -21.07 16.85
N LEU A 191 0.51 -20.12 16.16
CA LEU A 191 0.11 -18.85 16.75
C LEU A 191 -1.31 -18.94 17.36
N ARG A 192 -1.44 -18.35 18.56
CA ARG A 192 -2.72 -18.19 19.28
C ARG A 192 -3.11 -16.74 19.51
N LYS A 193 -2.15 -15.83 19.37
CA LYS A 193 -2.32 -14.37 19.39
C LYS A 193 -1.61 -13.78 18.19
N CYS A 194 -2.16 -12.71 17.63
CA CYS A 194 -1.55 -11.97 16.53
C CYS A 194 -0.18 -11.39 16.97
N PRO A 195 0.91 -11.62 16.22
CA PRO A 195 2.22 -11.02 16.49
C PRO A 195 2.23 -9.49 16.47
N ILE A 196 1.33 -8.88 15.69
CA ILE A 196 1.25 -7.42 15.55
C ILE A 196 0.45 -6.80 16.71
N CYS A 197 -0.83 -7.13 16.83
CA CYS A 197 -1.74 -6.45 17.77
C CYS A 197 -2.05 -7.24 19.04
N ARG A 198 -1.48 -8.45 19.19
CA ARG A 198 -1.67 -9.35 20.35
C ARG A 198 -3.11 -9.83 20.60
N VAL A 199 -4.06 -9.47 19.74
CA VAL A 199 -5.44 -9.97 19.74
C VAL A 199 -5.44 -11.50 19.59
N ARG A 200 -6.34 -12.18 20.32
CA ARG A 200 -6.52 -13.64 20.24
C ARG A 200 -6.97 -14.02 18.82
N ILE A 201 -6.31 -15.03 18.24
CA ILE A 201 -6.66 -15.55 16.93
C ILE A 201 -7.84 -16.51 17.11
N ALA A 202 -9.01 -16.11 16.60
CA ALA A 202 -10.21 -16.92 16.57
C ALA A 202 -10.32 -17.75 15.27
N GLY A 203 -9.69 -17.28 14.19
CA GLY A 203 -9.65 -17.96 12.90
C GLY A 203 -8.47 -17.50 12.06
N GLN A 204 -8.12 -18.31 11.06
CA GLN A 204 -7.01 -18.06 10.13
C GLN A 204 -7.52 -18.23 8.71
N VAL A 205 -7.21 -17.30 7.82
CA VAL A 205 -7.58 -17.38 6.41
C VAL A 205 -6.33 -17.30 5.56
N LYS A 206 -6.07 -18.35 4.78
CA LYS A 206 -5.02 -18.32 3.77
C LYS A 206 -5.46 -17.48 2.59
N SER A 207 -4.69 -16.44 2.31
CA SER A 207 -4.80 -15.59 1.14
C SER A 207 -4.28 -16.34 -0.09
N LEU A 208 -5.07 -16.33 -1.16
CA LEU A 208 -4.62 -16.75 -2.49
C LEU A 208 -3.89 -15.55 -3.10
N MET A 209 -2.62 -15.40 -2.74
CA MET A 209 -1.67 -14.53 -3.41
C MET A 209 -0.83 -15.46 -4.28
N LYS A 210 -0.96 -15.35 -5.60
CA LYS A 210 -0.13 -16.04 -6.58
C LYS A 210 0.43 -15.00 -7.52
#